data_AF-A0AAD1JH43-F1
#
_entry.id   AF-A0AAD1JH43-F1
#
_cell.length_a   1.000
_cell.length_b   1.000
_cell.length_c   1.000
_cell.angle_alpha   90.00
_cell.angle_beta   90.00
_cell.angle_gamma   90.00
#
_symmetry.space_group_name_H-M   'P 1'
#
loop_
_entity.id
_entity.type
_entity.pdbx_description
1 polymer ?
#
loop_
_entity_poly.entity_id
_entity_poly.type
_entity_poly.pdbx_seq_one_letter_code
_entity_poly.pdbx_strand_id
1 'polypeptide(L)' 'MYKIVMDKMCGCAKKDETLHEKWLNKSFETKEEAEIEALRLANHANANWCKKHRFYAYEEGDEIRISVEMSCPKEI' A
#
# COMPACT_ATOMS: atom_id res chain seq x y z
N MET A 1 1.45 10.12 16.08
CA MET A 1 2.17 10.01 14.80
C MET A 1 1.78 8.69 14.18
N TYR A 2 1.17 8.74 13.01
CA TYR A 2 0.70 7.57 12.28
C TYR A 2 1.72 7.21 11.20
N LYS A 3 1.90 5.91 10.96
CA LYS A 3 2.81 5.41 9.92
C LYS A 3 2.09 4.46 8.99
N ILE A 4 2.52 4.44 7.74
CA ILE A 4 2.03 3.51 6.75
C ILE A 4 2.97 2.30 6.74
N VAL A 5 2.43 1.09 6.89
CA VAL A 5 3.19 -0.16 6.87
C VAL A 5 2.62 -1.05 5.78
N MET A 6 3.47 -1.60 4.91
CA MET A 6 3.01 -2.53 3.88
C MET A 6 3.25 -3.97 4.36
N ASP A 7 2.17 -4.72 4.53
CA ASP A 7 2.19 -6.08 5.09
C ASP A 7 2.83 -7.07 4.11
N LYS A 8 2.51 -6.91 2.82
CA LYS A 8 3.01 -7.75 1.74
C LYS A 8 3.29 -6.90 0.51
N MET A 9 4.53 -6.96 0.03
CA MET A 9 4.94 -6.33 -1.23
C MET A 9 4.93 -7.35 -2.36
N CYS A 10 4.24 -7.03 -3.46
CA CYS A 10 4.38 -7.79 -4.70
C CYS A 10 5.69 -7.43 -5.41
N GLY A 11 6.10 -8.21 -6.42
CA GLY A 11 7.32 -7.93 -7.19
C GLY A 11 7.32 -6.56 -7.89
N CYS A 12 6.15 -5.99 -8.22
CA CYS A 12 6.05 -4.63 -8.76
C CYS A 12 6.31 -3.56 -7.69
N ALA A 13 5.75 -3.75 -6.49
CA ALA A 13 5.97 -2.86 -5.36
C ALA A 13 7.45 -2.81 -4.97
N LYS A 14 8.10 -3.97 -4.88
CA LYS A 14 9.53 -4.06 -4.55
C LYS A 14 10.47 -3.41 -5.57
N LYS A 15 10.02 -3.23 -6.82
CA LYS A 15 10.81 -2.57 -7.87
C LYS A 15 10.67 -1.06 -7.85
N ASP A 16 9.71 -0.52 -7.11
CA ASP A 16 9.44 0.91 -7.06
C ASP A 16 10.08 1.52 -5.80
N GLU A 17 11.39 1.78 -5.89
CA GLU A 17 12.17 2.37 -4.80
C GLU A 17 11.66 3.78 -4.42
N THR A 18 11.19 4.54 -5.42
CA THR A 18 10.56 5.85 -5.22
C THR A 18 9.32 5.81 -4.35
N LEU A 19 8.54 4.73 -4.44
CA LEU A 19 7.34 4.51 -3.62
C LEU A 19 7.68 4.21 -2.16
N HIS A 20 8.76 3.46 -1.95
CA HIS A 20 9.23 3.14 -0.61
C HIS A 20 9.67 4.41 0.15
N GLU A 21 10.44 5.29 -0.50
CA GLU A 21 10.87 6.54 0.11
C GLU A 21 9.71 7.53 0.31
N LYS A 22 8.83 7.69 -0.68
CA LYS A 22 7.77 8.71 -0.59
C LYS A 22 6.66 8.34 0.37
N TRP A 23 6.25 7.07 0.42
CA TRP A 23 4.97 6.70 1.03
C TRP A 23 5.12 5.73 2.22
N LEU A 24 6.08 4.80 2.20
CA LEU A 24 6.31 3.87 3.33
C LEU A 24 7.14 4.50 4.46
N ASN A 25 8.12 5.34 4.13
CA ASN A 25 8.95 6.01 5.14
C ASN A 25 8.34 7.31 5.70
N LYS A 26 7.11 7.64 5.30
CA LYS A 26 6.45 8.88 5.68
C LYS A 26 5.65 8.68 6.97
N SER A 27 5.93 9.53 7.96
CA SER A 27 5.13 9.64 9.18
C SER A 27 4.15 10.81 9.05
N PHE A 28 2.92 10.59 9.49
CA PHE A 28 1.84 11.56 9.43
C PHE A 28 1.47 12.02 10.84
N GLU A 29 1.03 13.27 10.96
CA GLU A 29 0.60 13.83 12.23
C GLU A 29 -0.81 13.35 12.61
N THR A 30 -1.70 13.24 11.62
CA THR A 30 -3.10 12.83 11.80
C THR A 30 -3.40 11.47 11.16
N LYS A 31 -4.42 10.79 11.70
CA LYS A 31 -4.90 9.51 11.15
C LYS A 31 -5.46 9.69 9.75
N GLU A 32 -6.28 10.72 9.56
CA GLU A 32 -6.95 11.01 8.29
C GLU A 32 -5.93 11.21 7.15
N GLU A 33 -4.84 11.94 7.39
CA GLU A 33 -3.79 12.11 6.37
C GLU A 33 -3.11 10.79 6.01
N ALA A 34 -2.80 9.96 7.02
CA ALA A 34 -2.19 8.65 6.81
C ALA A 34 -3.12 7.72 6.00
N GLU A 35 -4.41 7.74 6.32
CA GLU A 35 -5.43 6.93 5.65
C GLU A 35 -5.62 7.37 4.18
N ILE A 36 -5.72 8.68 3.95
CA ILE A 36 -5.84 9.25 2.60
C ILE A 36 -4.62 8.89 1.74
N GLU A 37 -3.41 9.02 2.28
CA GLU A 37 -2.20 8.68 1.53
C GLU A 37 -2.09 7.17 1.29
N ALA A 38 -2.45 6.32 2.25
CA ALA A 38 -2.48 4.88 2.08
C ALA A 38 -3.52 4.42 1.04
N LEU A 39 -4.70 5.05 1.01
CA LEU A 39 -5.72 4.84 -0.03
C LEU A 39 -5.25 5.29 -1.40
N ARG A 40 -4.57 6.44 -1.49
CA ARG A 40 -3.92 6.87 -2.74
C ARG A 40 -2.88 5.86 -3.20
N LEU A 41 -2.11 5.29 -2.27
CA LEU A 41 -1.16 4.22 -2.57
C LEU A 41 -1.81 2.97 -3.10
N ALA A 42 -2.79 2.45 -2.39
CA ALA A 42 -3.55 1.30 -2.84
C ALA A 42 -4.15 1.52 -4.24
N ASN A 43 -4.73 2.70 -4.51
CA ASN A 43 -5.30 3.03 -5.82
C ASN A 43 -4.24 3.18 -6.93
N HIS A 44 -3.12 3.86 -6.64
CA HIS A 44 -2.02 4.01 -7.59
C HIS A 44 -1.41 2.66 -7.95
N ALA A 45 -1.21 1.81 -6.95
CA ALA A 45 -0.76 0.43 -7.09
C ALA A 45 -1.72 -0.40 -7.97
N ASN A 46 -3.02 -0.33 -7.69
CA ASN A 46 -4.06 -0.99 -8.47
C ASN A 46 -4.10 -0.53 -9.94
N ALA A 47 -3.80 0.75 -10.20
CA ALA A 47 -3.85 1.33 -11.54
C ALA A 47 -2.56 1.10 -12.36
N ASN A 48 -1.37 1.19 -11.73
CA ASN A 48 -0.08 1.26 -12.44
C ASN A 48 0.74 -0.04 -12.37
N TRP A 49 0.51 -0.91 -11.39
CA TRP A 49 1.27 -2.16 -11.30
C TRP A 49 0.65 -3.25 -12.17
N CYS A 50 0.88 -4.52 -11.81
CA CYS A 50 0.48 -5.67 -12.61
C CYS A 50 -1.03 -5.83 -12.85
N LYS A 51 -1.90 -5.06 -12.18
CA LYS A 51 -3.38 -5.17 -12.20
C LYS A 51 -3.96 -6.55 -11.84
N LYS A 52 -3.10 -7.53 -11.57
CA LYS A 52 -3.44 -8.89 -11.12
C LYS A 52 -3.59 -8.99 -9.61
N HIS A 53 -3.04 -8.03 -8.88
CA HIS A 53 -3.09 -7.98 -7.43
C HIS A 53 -3.87 -6.76 -6.99
N ARG A 54 -4.74 -6.93 -6.00
CA ARG A 54 -5.47 -5.81 -5.40
C ARG A 54 -4.78 -5.34 -4.14
N PHE A 55 -4.57 -4.03 -4.03
CA PHE A 55 -4.05 -3.37 -2.85
C PHE A 55 -5.20 -2.69 -2.12
N TYR A 56 -5.19 -2.79 -0.79
CA TYR A 56 -6.14 -2.13 0.08
C TYR A 56 -5.44 -1.68 1.35
N ALA A 57 -5.83 -0.51 1.84
CA ALA A 57 -5.37 0.05 3.11
C ALA A 57 -6.41 -0.24 4.19
N TYR A 58 -5.95 -0.53 5.40
CA TYR A 58 -6.78 -0.72 6.58
C TYR A 58 -6.06 -0.16 7.80
N GLU A 59 -6.82 0.31 8.78
CA GLU A 59 -6.27 0.78 10.04
C GLU A 59 -5.98 -0.38 11.00
N GLU A 60 -4.83 -0.31 11.68
CA GLU A 60 -4.47 -1.21 12.77
C GLU A 60 -3.89 -0.38 13.91
N GLY A 61 -4.77 0.15 14.76
CA GLY A 61 -4.39 1.01 15.90
C GLY A 61 -3.79 2.34 15.43
N ASP A 62 -2.55 2.61 15.80
CA ASP A 62 -1.79 3.81 15.40
C ASP A 62 -1.06 3.67 14.05
N GLU A 63 -1.23 2.54 13.36
CA GLU A 63 -0.60 2.25 12.07
C GLU A 63 -1.66 2.07 10.98
N ILE A 64 -1.38 2.58 9.78
CA ILE A 64 -2.18 2.27 8.59
C ILE A 64 -1.45 1.17 7.82
N ARG A 65 -2.07 0.00 7.69
CA ARG A 65 -1.49 -1.12 6.98
C ARG A 65 -2.01 -1.25 5.55
N ILE A 66 -1.12 -1.58 4.63
CA ILE A 66 -1.45 -1.84 3.24
C ILE A 66 -1.21 -3.32 2.97
N SER A 67 -2.27 -4.04 2.67
CA SER A 67 -2.19 -5.44 2.25
C SER A 67 -2.40 -5.57 0.75
N VAL A 68 -1.79 -6.63 0.21
CA VAL A 68 -2.02 -7.07 -1.16
C VAL A 68 -2.77 -8.39 -1.15
N GLU A 69 -3.92 -8.40 -1.82
CA GLU A 69 -4.61 -9.61 -2.17
C GLU A 69 -3.90 -10.25 -3.37
N MET A 70 -3.21 -11.36 -3.12
CA MET A 70 -2.55 -12.17 -4.14
C MET A 70 -3.55 -13.07 -4.89
N SER A 71 -4.76 -12.59 -5.14
CA SER A 71 -5.77 -13.24 -5.98
C SER A 71 -5.33 -13.19 -7.44
N CYS A 72 -4.20 -13.81 -7.76
CA CYS A 72 -3.94 -14.26 -9.10
C CYS A 72 -4.81 -15.51 -9.27
N PRO A 73 -5.91 -15.50 -10.06
CA PRO A 73 -6.47 -16.74 -10.52
C PRO A 73 -5.32 -17.46 -11.22
N LYS A 74 -4.93 -18.64 -10.69
CA LYS A 74 -4.15 -19.56 -11.51
C LYS A 74 -4.97 -19.75 -12.77
N GLU A 75 -4.39 -19.38 -13.90
CA GLU A 75 -4.93 -19.71 -15.21
C GLU A 75 -5.29 -21.20 -15.16
N ILE A 76 -6.59 -21.46 -15.32
CA ILE A 76 -7.17 -22.81 -15.36
C ILE A 76 -6.84 -23.41 -16.72
#